data_AF-A0AAX6HKY2-F1
#
_entry.id   AF-A0AAX6HKY2-F1
#
_cell.length_a   1.000
_cell.length_b   1.000
_cell.length_c   1.000
_cell.angle_alpha   90.00
_cell.angle_beta   90.00
_cell.angle_gamma   90.00
#
_symmetry.space_group_name_H-M   'P 1'
#
loop_
_entity.id
_entity.type
_entity.pdbx_description
1 polymer ?
#
loop_
_entity_poly.entity_id
_entity_poly.type
_entity_poly.pdbx_seq_one_letter_code
_entity_poly.pdbx_strand_id
1 'polypeptide(L)'
;MRNRYNDYKNKLAKYYKSCESDEVARENPPIKLLRERDLSEWEWLCDHFMSEKYQKRSEINSINRSKKRWEHCGGSRPFSLYYHDHIEGGSQFPDIDTWGTTHMSKKKNWVNDAAKDAHDEMIKKKNEYLENITDEGTSMDEIVVAPNVGTEIRRCDWTWLW
;
A
#
# COMPACT_ATOMS: atom_id res chain seq x y z
N MET A 1 11.64 16.63 -8.10
CA MET A 1 10.87 17.90 -8.09
C MET A 1 9.34 17.74 -8.10
N ARG A 2 8.76 16.67 -8.68
CA ARG A 2 7.30 16.44 -8.76
C ARG A 2 6.57 16.38 -7.40
N ASN A 3 7.21 15.87 -6.35
CA ASN A 3 6.60 15.78 -5.02
C ASN A 3 6.31 17.16 -4.38
N ARG A 4 7.14 18.19 -4.60
CA ARG A 4 6.95 19.51 -3.97
C ARG A 4 5.66 20.21 -4.41
N TYR A 5 5.35 20.14 -5.70
CA TYR A 5 4.11 20.73 -6.23
C TYR A 5 2.86 19.94 -5.80
N ASN A 6 2.94 18.61 -5.80
CA ASN A 6 1.84 17.77 -5.30
C ASN A 6 1.59 18.00 -3.80
N ASP A 7 2.66 18.10 -2.99
CA ASP A 7 2.55 18.40 -1.56
C ASP A 7 1.92 19.77 -1.32
N TYR A 8 2.29 20.76 -2.12
CA TYR A 8 1.70 22.09 -2.11
C TYR A 8 0.20 22.06 -2.44
N LYS A 9 -0.20 21.45 -3.57
CA LYS A 9 -1.62 21.28 -3.93
C LYS A 9 -2.39 20.50 -2.88
N ASN A 10 -1.79 19.45 -2.29
CA ASN A 10 -2.41 18.66 -1.24
C ASN A 10 -2.67 19.48 0.03
N LYS A 11 -1.75 20.36 0.42
CA LYS A 11 -1.94 21.27 1.57
C LYS A 11 -3.08 22.26 1.30
N LEU A 12 -3.13 22.82 0.09
CA LEU A 12 -4.21 23.72 -0.32
C LEU A 12 -5.56 23.02 -0.39
N ALA A 13 -5.62 21.80 -0.93
CA ALA A 13 -6.84 20.99 -0.95
C ALA A 13 -7.31 20.62 0.47
N LYS A 14 -6.39 20.37 1.41
CA LYS A 14 -6.73 20.15 2.82
C LYS A 14 -7.32 21.39 3.48
N TYR A 15 -6.73 22.57 3.20
CA TYR A 15 -7.27 23.84 3.66
C TYR A 15 -8.67 24.09 3.09
N TYR A 16 -8.83 23.95 1.78
CA TYR A 16 -10.12 24.08 1.10
C TYR A 16 -11.21 23.20 1.74
N LYS A 17 -10.89 21.92 2.00
CA LYS A 17 -11.81 20.98 2.66
C LYS A 17 -12.10 21.30 4.13
N SER A 18 -11.29 22.12 4.79
CA SER A 18 -11.54 22.57 6.17
C SER A 18 -12.45 23.80 6.24
N CYS A 19 -12.63 24.50 5.12
CA CYS A 19 -13.62 25.56 4.99
C CYS A 19 -15.03 24.94 4.88
N GLU A 20 -16.03 25.64 5.41
CA GLU A 20 -17.42 25.17 5.41
C GLU A 20 -18.06 25.22 4.01
N SER A 21 -17.69 26.22 3.21
CA SER A 21 -18.18 26.41 1.84
C SER A 21 -17.12 27.01 0.91
N ASP A 22 -17.39 26.99 -0.41
CA ASP A 22 -16.52 27.61 -1.42
C ASP A 22 -16.42 29.12 -1.22
N GLU A 23 -17.52 29.77 -0.86
CA GLU A 23 -17.57 31.21 -0.58
C GLU A 23 -16.63 31.58 0.56
N VAL A 24 -16.72 30.84 1.68
CA VAL A 24 -15.83 31.05 2.84
C VAL A 24 -14.36 30.81 2.47
N ALA A 25 -14.09 29.80 1.63
CA ALA A 25 -12.74 29.48 1.16
C ALA A 25 -12.15 30.58 0.25
N ARG A 26 -12.98 31.26 -0.55
CA ARG A 26 -12.57 32.39 -1.40
C ARG A 26 -12.40 33.69 -0.63
N GLU A 27 -13.26 33.97 0.34
CA GLU A 27 -13.16 35.14 1.21
C GLU A 27 -11.92 35.06 2.12
N ASN A 28 -11.53 33.85 2.52
CA ASN A 28 -10.40 33.60 3.41
C ASN A 28 -9.31 32.79 2.69
N PRO A 29 -8.54 33.37 1.76
CA PRO A 29 -7.47 32.65 1.09
C PRO A 29 -6.33 32.30 2.08
N PRO A 30 -5.67 31.13 1.92
CA PRO A 30 -4.60 30.71 2.83
C PRO A 30 -3.28 31.40 2.47
N ILE A 31 -3.17 32.72 2.71
CA ILE A 31 -2.04 33.59 2.32
C ILE A 31 -0.68 32.98 2.73
N LYS A 32 -0.58 32.45 3.96
CA LYS A 32 0.65 31.80 4.46
C LYS A 32 1.08 30.58 3.64
N LEU A 33 0.13 29.81 3.10
CA LEU A 33 0.41 28.64 2.27
C LEU A 33 0.73 29.02 0.84
N LEU A 34 0.06 30.06 0.30
CA LEU A 34 0.30 30.60 -1.04
C LEU A 34 1.70 31.22 -1.17
N ARG A 35 2.26 31.76 -0.08
CA ARG A 35 3.59 32.39 -0.04
C ARG A 35 3.65 33.57 -1.04
N GLU A 36 4.58 33.53 -2.00
CA GLU A 36 4.79 34.55 -3.02
C GLU A 36 3.88 34.37 -4.25
N ARG A 37 3.02 33.35 -4.25
CA ARG A 37 2.14 33.08 -5.39
C ARG A 37 0.90 33.95 -5.36
N ASP A 38 0.42 34.27 -6.56
CA ASP A 38 -0.72 35.15 -6.77
C ASP A 38 -2.03 34.54 -6.23
N LEU A 39 -2.92 35.41 -5.75
CA LEU A 39 -4.28 35.04 -5.30
C LEU A 39 -5.10 34.45 -6.43
N SER A 40 -4.83 34.84 -7.69
CA SER A 40 -5.47 34.23 -8.86
C SER A 40 -5.23 32.71 -8.97
N GLU A 41 -4.09 32.21 -8.47
CA GLU A 41 -3.85 30.75 -8.42
C GLU A 41 -4.79 30.06 -7.43
N TRP A 42 -5.15 30.74 -6.32
CA TRP A 42 -6.09 30.20 -5.33
C TRP A 42 -7.50 30.11 -5.90
N GLU A 43 -7.98 31.18 -6.55
CA GLU A 43 -9.30 31.19 -7.19
C GLU A 43 -9.45 30.06 -8.22
N TRP A 44 -8.42 29.88 -9.06
CA TRP A 44 -8.38 28.78 -10.03
C TRP A 44 -8.38 27.40 -9.34
N LEU A 45 -7.73 27.25 -8.19
CA LEU A 45 -7.74 26.01 -7.43
C LEU A 45 -9.10 25.73 -6.78
N CYS A 46 -9.79 26.75 -6.27
CA CYS A 46 -11.16 26.62 -5.77
C CYS A 46 -12.09 26.11 -6.88
N ASP A 47 -12.04 26.71 -8.09
CA ASP A 47 -12.79 26.23 -9.26
C ASP A 47 -12.45 24.78 -9.59
N HIS A 48 -11.16 24.42 -9.53
CA HIS A 48 -10.71 23.07 -9.76
C HIS A 48 -11.29 22.07 -8.73
N PHE A 49 -11.28 22.42 -7.45
CA PHE A 49 -11.80 21.57 -6.37
C PHE A 49 -13.32 21.43 -6.43
N MET A 50 -14.03 22.48 -6.85
CA MET A 50 -15.48 22.45 -7.07
C MET A 50 -15.90 21.75 -8.36
N SER A 51 -14.99 21.60 -9.32
CA SER A 51 -15.32 20.93 -10.57
C SER A 51 -15.85 19.51 -10.33
N GLU A 52 -16.95 19.18 -10.99
CA GLU A 52 -17.59 17.86 -10.90
C GLU A 52 -16.61 16.72 -11.20
N LYS A 53 -15.73 16.93 -12.18
CA LYS A 53 -14.67 15.99 -12.56
C LYS A 53 -13.71 15.71 -11.40
N TYR A 54 -13.33 16.73 -10.63
CA TYR A 54 -12.46 16.55 -9.47
C TYR A 54 -13.19 15.83 -8.34
N GLN A 55 -14.42 16.25 -8.02
CA GLN A 55 -15.21 15.66 -6.94
C GLN A 55 -15.47 14.18 -7.17
N LYS A 56 -15.96 13.80 -8.36
CA LYS A 56 -16.18 12.40 -8.76
C LYS A 56 -14.92 11.56 -8.59
N ARG A 57 -13.78 12.07 -9.07
CA ARG A 57 -12.50 11.35 -8.95
C ARG A 57 -12.03 11.26 -7.50
N SER A 58 -12.21 12.31 -6.70
CA SER A 58 -11.85 12.32 -5.28
C SER A 58 -12.68 11.30 -4.50
N GLU A 59 -13.97 11.20 -4.78
CA GLU A 59 -14.88 10.24 -4.14
C GLU A 59 -14.51 8.79 -4.49
N ILE A 60 -14.35 8.49 -5.78
CA ILE A 60 -13.90 7.16 -6.23
C ILE A 60 -12.56 6.78 -5.59
N ASN A 61 -11.60 7.70 -5.56
CA ASN A 61 -10.31 7.45 -4.92
C ASN A 61 -10.43 7.22 -3.41
N SER A 62 -11.35 7.92 -2.73
CA SER A 62 -11.63 7.72 -1.31
C SER A 62 -12.20 6.32 -1.05
N ILE A 63 -13.18 5.90 -1.86
CA ILE A 63 -13.78 4.56 -1.79
C ILE A 63 -12.74 3.48 -2.08
N ASN A 64 -11.90 3.66 -3.11
CA ASN A 64 -10.85 2.70 -3.43
C ASN A 64 -9.82 2.61 -2.31
N ARG A 65 -9.53 3.72 -1.63
CA ARG A 65 -8.65 3.74 -0.46
C ARG A 65 -9.27 3.06 0.75
N SER A 66 -10.57 3.22 0.99
CA SER A 66 -11.25 2.52 2.10
C SER A 66 -11.36 1.01 1.87
N LYS A 67 -11.40 0.56 0.62
CA LYS A 67 -11.37 -0.88 0.25
C LYS A 67 -9.99 -1.53 0.35
N LYS A 68 -8.91 -0.75 0.54
CA LYS A 68 -7.55 -1.28 0.57
C LYS A 68 -7.32 -2.05 1.89
N ARG A 69 -7.23 -3.38 1.81
CA ARG A 69 -7.11 -4.26 2.98
C ARG A 69 -5.77 -4.18 3.71
N TRP A 70 -4.68 -3.94 3.00
CA TRP A 70 -3.31 -3.82 3.56
C TRP A 70 -2.49 -2.79 2.80
N GLU A 71 -1.62 -2.08 3.50
CA GLU A 71 -0.63 -1.18 2.88
C GLU A 71 0.68 -1.92 2.61
N HIS A 72 1.33 -1.65 1.48
CA HIS A 72 2.68 -2.16 1.23
C HIS A 72 3.72 -1.06 1.54
N CYS A 73 4.84 -1.48 2.09
CA CYS A 73 6.00 -0.67 2.47
C CYS A 73 7.25 -0.94 1.61
N GLY A 74 7.16 -1.79 0.58
CA GLY A 74 8.27 -2.12 -0.34
C GLY A 74 8.74 -0.97 -1.24
N GLY A 75 8.13 0.21 -1.14
CA GLY A 75 8.53 1.39 -1.92
C GLY A 75 8.34 1.20 -3.44
N SER A 76 9.27 1.75 -4.22
CA SER A 76 9.24 1.67 -5.70
C SER A 76 9.81 0.37 -6.25
N ARG A 77 10.30 -0.52 -5.39
CA ARG A 77 10.90 -1.77 -5.82
C ARG A 77 9.80 -2.80 -6.07
N PRO A 78 9.76 -3.47 -7.24
CA PRO A 78 8.75 -4.48 -7.54
C PRO A 78 8.92 -5.72 -6.64
N PHE A 79 7.80 -6.38 -6.31
CA PHE A 79 7.78 -7.58 -5.48
C PHE A 79 8.56 -8.75 -6.07
N SER A 80 8.64 -8.85 -7.40
CA SER A 80 9.46 -9.87 -8.06
C SER A 80 10.92 -9.80 -7.67
N LEU A 81 11.48 -8.60 -7.47
CA LEU A 81 12.87 -8.46 -7.04
C LEU A 81 13.07 -8.86 -5.58
N TYR A 82 12.11 -8.59 -4.69
CA TYR A 82 12.16 -9.12 -3.33
C TYR A 82 12.11 -10.64 -3.32
N TYR A 83 11.22 -11.21 -4.12
CA TYR A 83 11.10 -12.65 -4.29
C TYR A 83 12.40 -13.28 -4.79
N HIS A 84 13.04 -12.70 -5.81
CA HIS A 84 14.33 -13.17 -6.32
C HIS A 84 15.44 -13.07 -5.28
N ASP A 85 15.55 -11.96 -4.53
CA ASP A 85 16.52 -11.86 -3.43
C ASP A 85 16.34 -12.96 -2.39
N HIS A 86 15.08 -13.27 -2.04
CA HIS A 86 14.78 -14.34 -1.08
C HIS A 86 15.18 -15.71 -1.62
N ILE A 87 14.97 -15.98 -2.91
CA ILE A 87 15.48 -17.21 -3.56
C ILE A 87 17.00 -17.27 -3.54
N GLU A 88 17.69 -16.20 -3.96
CA GLU A 88 19.15 -16.13 -3.97
C GLU A 88 19.74 -16.27 -2.56
N GLY A 89 19.01 -15.79 -1.56
CA GLY A 89 19.32 -15.95 -0.14
C GLY A 89 19.00 -17.34 0.44
N GLY A 90 18.51 -18.28 -0.36
CA GLY A 90 18.21 -19.66 0.05
C GLY A 90 16.87 -19.83 0.78
N SER A 91 15.93 -18.90 0.62
CA SER A 91 14.59 -19.06 1.19
C SER A 91 13.85 -20.23 0.55
N GLN A 92 13.35 -21.13 1.39
CA GLN A 92 12.47 -22.22 0.99
C GLN A 92 11.02 -21.73 0.71
N PHE A 93 10.63 -20.58 1.28
CA PHE A 93 9.29 -20.00 1.13
C PHE A 93 9.37 -18.50 0.80
N PRO A 94 9.92 -18.14 -0.38
CA PRO A 94 10.21 -16.75 -0.75
C PRO A 94 8.97 -15.84 -0.80
N ASP A 95 7.78 -16.39 -1.05
CA ASP A 95 6.52 -15.61 -0.99
C ASP A 95 6.19 -15.13 0.44
N ILE A 96 6.41 -15.97 1.46
CA ILE A 96 6.17 -15.63 2.87
C ILE A 96 7.17 -14.56 3.32
N ASP A 97 8.44 -14.72 2.96
CA ASP A 97 9.47 -13.75 3.30
C ASP A 97 9.26 -12.43 2.58
N THR A 98 8.85 -12.47 1.31
CA THR A 98 8.47 -11.28 0.53
C THR A 98 7.30 -10.57 1.20
N TRP A 99 6.29 -11.30 1.70
CA TRP A 99 5.18 -10.72 2.44
C TRP A 99 5.67 -9.95 3.68
N GLY A 100 6.48 -10.60 4.51
CA GLY A 100 7.07 -9.99 5.70
C GLY A 100 7.89 -8.74 5.39
N THR A 101 8.75 -8.79 4.38
CA THR A 101 9.59 -7.61 4.02
C THR A 101 8.76 -6.46 3.44
N THR A 102 7.70 -6.75 2.70
CA THR A 102 6.91 -5.73 2.01
C THR A 102 5.74 -5.20 2.82
N HIS A 103 5.28 -5.88 3.88
CA HIS A 103 4.13 -5.47 4.71
C HIS A 103 4.50 -5.22 6.17
N MET A 104 5.80 -5.10 6.47
CA MET A 104 6.30 -4.57 7.72
C MET A 104 6.79 -3.13 7.56
N SER A 105 6.53 -2.31 8.57
CA SER A 105 7.06 -0.97 8.69
C SER A 105 8.58 -1.00 8.94
N LYS A 106 9.24 0.15 8.75
CA LYS A 106 10.68 0.31 9.06
C LYS A 106 11.04 -0.02 10.51
N LYS A 107 10.07 0.05 11.43
CA LYS A 107 10.23 -0.30 12.86
C LYS A 107 10.00 -1.79 13.13
N LYS A 108 9.87 -2.62 12.09
CA LYS A 108 9.54 -4.05 12.15
C LYS A 108 8.19 -4.37 12.82
N ASN A 109 7.24 -3.44 12.75
CA ASN A 109 5.84 -3.69 13.11
C ASN A 109 5.01 -3.93 11.85
N TRP A 110 4.01 -4.80 11.91
CA TRP A 110 3.02 -4.98 10.86
C TRP A 110 2.32 -3.66 10.52
N VAL A 111 2.04 -3.43 9.24
CA VAL A 111 1.35 -2.23 8.76
C VAL A 111 -0.07 -2.08 9.31
N ASN A 112 -0.76 -3.20 9.50
CA ASN A 112 -2.06 -3.33 10.14
C ASN A 112 -2.29 -4.78 10.58
N ASP A 113 -3.33 -5.01 11.39
CA ASP A 113 -3.66 -6.35 11.89
C ASP A 113 -4.02 -7.31 10.75
N ALA A 114 -4.74 -6.83 9.73
CA ALA A 114 -5.10 -7.64 8.57
C ALA A 114 -3.88 -8.21 7.80
N ALA A 115 -2.77 -7.46 7.75
CA ALA A 115 -1.53 -7.95 7.13
C ALA A 115 -0.80 -8.97 7.99
N LYS A 116 -0.91 -8.83 9.32
CA LYS A 116 -0.42 -9.83 10.26
C LYS A 116 -1.23 -11.12 10.15
N ASP A 117 -2.56 -11.03 10.16
CA ASP A 117 -3.45 -12.19 10.04
C ASP A 117 -3.18 -12.95 8.73
N ALA A 118 -2.99 -12.22 7.62
CA ALA A 118 -2.60 -12.82 6.34
C ALA A 118 -1.25 -13.54 6.41
N HIS A 119 -0.26 -12.97 7.10
CA HIS A 119 1.03 -13.64 7.31
C HIS A 119 0.86 -14.90 8.16
N ASP A 120 0.09 -14.82 9.24
CA ASP A 120 -0.14 -15.95 10.15
C ASP A 120 -0.88 -17.09 9.42
N GLU A 121 -1.81 -16.78 8.52
CA GLU A 121 -2.43 -17.75 7.61
C GLU A 121 -1.41 -18.40 6.65
N MET A 122 -0.49 -17.62 6.08
CA MET A 122 0.57 -18.16 5.22
C MET A 122 1.50 -19.11 5.98
N ILE A 123 1.85 -18.78 7.22
CA ILE A 123 2.66 -19.64 8.10
C ILE A 123 1.91 -20.90 8.46
N LYS A 124 0.61 -20.80 8.78
CA LYS A 124 -0.23 -21.98 9.08
C LYS A 124 -0.23 -22.96 7.91
N LYS A 125 -0.49 -22.47 6.68
CA LYS A 125 -0.48 -23.33 5.48
C LYS A 125 0.89 -23.92 5.19
N LYS A 126 1.97 -23.17 5.42
CA LYS A 126 3.34 -23.69 5.34
C LYS A 126 3.51 -24.87 6.29
N ASN A 127 3.08 -24.74 7.55
CA ASN A 127 3.21 -25.81 8.54
C ASN A 127 2.37 -27.04 8.17
N GLU A 128 1.12 -26.83 7.75
CA GLU A 128 0.25 -27.91 7.24
C GLU A 128 0.89 -28.63 6.04
N TYR A 129 1.52 -27.90 5.12
CA TYR A 129 2.25 -28.49 3.99
C TYR A 129 3.45 -29.33 4.46
N LEU A 130 4.24 -28.82 5.40
CA LEU A 130 5.39 -29.55 5.96
C LEU A 130 4.94 -30.83 6.68
N GLU A 131 3.89 -30.76 7.50
CA GLU A 131 3.31 -31.91 8.21
C GLU A 131 2.82 -33.00 7.25
N ASN A 132 2.23 -32.62 6.11
CA ASN A 132 1.75 -33.56 5.09
C ASN A 132 2.87 -34.25 4.29
N ILE A 133 4.09 -33.71 4.31
CA ILE A 133 5.25 -34.27 3.59
C ILE A 133 6.09 -35.15 4.49
N THR A 134 6.12 -34.83 5.79
CA THR A 134 6.78 -35.65 6.78
C THR A 134 5.97 -36.91 7.07
N ASP A 135 6.08 -37.91 6.19
CA ASP A 135 6.01 -39.31 6.63
C ASP A 135 7.28 -39.60 7.46
N GLU A 136 7.12 -40.37 8.53
CA GLU A 136 8.13 -40.64 9.59
C GLU A 136 9.57 -40.77 9.05
N GLY A 137 10.37 -39.70 9.14
CA GLY A 137 11.84 -39.78 9.05
C GLY A 137 12.59 -38.89 8.05
N THR A 138 11.94 -37.99 7.30
CA THR A 138 12.67 -37.08 6.39
C THR A 138 13.00 -35.74 7.04
N SER A 139 14.28 -35.34 6.99
CA SER A 139 14.80 -34.09 7.59
C SER A 139 14.17 -32.85 6.95
N MET A 140 13.86 -31.83 7.77
CA MET A 140 13.23 -30.56 7.36
C MET A 140 14.04 -29.81 6.29
N ASP A 141 15.36 -30.00 6.27
CA ASP A 141 16.30 -29.35 5.34
C ASP A 141 16.39 -30.06 3.97
N GLU A 142 15.82 -31.26 3.81
CA GLU A 142 15.83 -32.03 2.55
C GLU A 142 14.51 -31.92 1.76
N ILE A 143 13.50 -31.23 2.29
CA ILE A 143 12.21 -31.08 1.63
C ILE A 143 12.35 -30.13 0.43
N VAL A 144 12.41 -30.71 -0.77
CA VAL A 144 12.28 -30.00 -2.05
C VAL A 144 10.85 -29.50 -2.16
N VAL A 145 10.60 -28.27 -1.72
CA VAL A 145 9.31 -27.62 -1.85
C VAL A 145 9.03 -27.39 -3.33
N ALA A 146 7.93 -27.95 -3.82
CA ALA A 146 7.55 -27.75 -5.21
C ALA A 146 7.30 -26.25 -5.48
N PRO A 147 7.77 -25.70 -6.61
CA PRO A 147 7.76 -24.25 -6.86
C PRO A 147 6.36 -23.62 -6.86
N ASN A 148 5.31 -24.43 -6.98
CA ASN A 148 3.91 -24.03 -6.96
C ASN A 148 3.31 -23.87 -5.55
N VAL A 149 3.95 -24.40 -4.50
CA VAL A 149 3.37 -24.41 -3.13
C VAL A 149 3.34 -23.00 -2.55
N GLY A 150 4.40 -22.21 -2.77
CA GLY A 150 4.41 -20.77 -2.41
C GLY A 150 3.31 -19.99 -3.12
N THR A 151 3.02 -20.35 -4.38
CA THR A 151 1.97 -19.72 -5.19
C THR A 151 0.55 -20.21 -4.83
N GLU A 152 0.40 -21.40 -4.28
CA GLU A 152 -0.86 -21.95 -3.76
C GLU A 152 -1.19 -21.41 -2.36
N ILE A 153 -0.18 -21.21 -1.51
CA ILE A 153 -0.31 -20.44 -0.27
C ILE A 153 -0.78 -19.01 -0.59
N ARG A 154 -0.25 -18.43 -1.68
CA ARG A 154 -0.63 -17.13 -2.28
C ARG A 154 -2.00 -17.11 -2.97
N ARG A 155 -2.77 -18.21 -3.08
CA ARG A 155 -4.10 -18.17 -3.74
C ARG A 155 -5.26 -17.72 -2.83
N CYS A 156 -5.01 -17.26 -1.61
CA CYS A 156 -6.00 -16.47 -0.87
C CYS A 156 -6.08 -15.04 -1.45
N ASP A 157 -6.82 -14.84 -2.54
CA ASP A 157 -7.33 -13.53 -3.00
C ASP A 157 -6.30 -12.42 -3.35
N TRP A 158 -5.09 -12.76 -3.80
CA TRP A 158 -4.09 -11.78 -4.24
C TRP A 158 -4.24 -11.29 -5.70
N THR A 159 -5.30 -11.70 -6.42
CA THR A 159 -5.47 -11.43 -7.85
C THR A 159 -6.13 -10.09 -8.19
N TRP A 160 -6.42 -9.23 -7.21
CA TRP A 160 -7.10 -7.95 -7.44
C TRP A 160 -6.31 -6.73 -6.97
N LEU A 161 -5.02 -6.61 -7.32
CA LEU A 161 -4.25 -5.37 -7.13
C LEU A 161 -3.25 -5.15 -8.27
N TRP A 162 -3.77 -5.03 -9.50
CA TRP A 162 -3.13 -4.30 -10.59
C TRP A 162 -4.05 -3.16 -11.03
#